data_AF-A0A964TXN2-F1
#
_entry.id   AF-A0A964TXN2-F1
#
_cell.length_a   1.000
_cell.length_b   1.000
_cell.length_c   1.000
_cell.angle_alpha   90.00
_cell.angle_beta   90.00
_cell.angle_gamma   90.00
#
_symmetry.space_group_name_H-M   'P 1'
#
loop_
_entity.id
_entity.type
_entity.pdbx_description
1 polymer ?
#
loop_
_entity_poly.entity_id
_entity_poly.type
_entity_poly.pdbx_seq_one_letter_code
_entity_poly.pdbx_strand_id
1 'polypeptide(L)'
;MSDSAPNRRPYDDLGPEVVLDAVEALGLRTDGRLLALNSFENRVWQVGREDGEPVVVKFYRPARWSDEAIEEEHAFSKELADTGLSVVAPLSIE
;
A
#
# COMPACT_ATOMS: atom_id res chain seq x y z
N MET A 1 -19.79 8.14 -33.34
CA MET A 1 -19.23 6.93 -32.72
C MET A 1 -18.67 7.39 -31.38
N SER A 2 -19.44 7.20 -30.31
CA SER A 2 -19.04 7.63 -28.97
C SER A 2 -18.17 6.53 -28.38
N ASP A 3 -16.87 6.77 -28.31
CA ASP A 3 -15.92 5.88 -27.66
C ASP A 3 -16.07 6.07 -26.15
N SER A 4 -16.96 5.31 -25.51
CA SER A 4 -17.02 5.26 -24.05
C SER A 4 -15.94 4.31 -23.58
N ALA A 5 -14.77 4.85 -23.24
CA ALA A 5 -13.80 4.10 -22.46
C ALA A 5 -14.51 3.52 -21.22
N PRO A 6 -14.30 2.25 -20.87
CA PRO A 6 -14.96 1.63 -19.72
C PRO A 6 -14.69 2.46 -18.48
N ASN A 7 -15.74 2.77 -17.72
CA ASN A 7 -15.66 3.49 -16.44
C ASN A 7 -15.04 2.58 -15.37
N ARG A 8 -13.73 2.37 -15.48
CA ARG A 8 -12.94 1.52 -14.59
C ARG A 8 -12.82 2.22 -13.24
N ARG A 9 -13.22 1.56 -12.17
CA ARG A 9 -13.12 2.11 -10.82
C ARG A 9 -11.66 2.02 -10.36
N PRO A 10 -11.22 2.93 -9.47
CA PRO A 10 -9.93 2.79 -8.81
C PRO A 10 -9.82 1.40 -8.17
N TYR A 11 -8.71 0.72 -8.42
CA TYR A 11 -8.40 -0.62 -7.89
C TYR A 11 -9.23 -1.79 -8.45
N ASP A 12 -9.86 -1.67 -9.62
CA ASP A 12 -10.57 -2.82 -10.22
C ASP A 12 -9.66 -4.04 -10.45
N ASP A 13 -8.36 -3.81 -10.72
CA ASP A 13 -7.36 -4.86 -10.85
C ASP A 13 -6.63 -5.16 -9.52
N LEU A 14 -7.06 -4.48 -8.46
CA LEU A 14 -6.64 -4.54 -7.04
C LEU A 14 -6.90 -5.87 -6.33
N GLY A 15 -6.72 -7.02 -6.99
CA GLY A 15 -7.13 -8.33 -6.47
C GLY A 15 -6.21 -8.92 -5.39
N PRO A 16 -6.67 -9.91 -4.60
CA PRO A 16 -5.85 -10.60 -3.59
C PRO A 16 -4.50 -11.10 -4.10
N GLU A 17 -4.48 -11.79 -5.26
CA GLU A 17 -3.25 -12.31 -5.87
C GLU A 17 -2.26 -11.18 -6.18
N VAL A 18 -2.74 -10.08 -6.78
CA VAL A 18 -1.91 -8.92 -7.11
C VAL A 18 -1.32 -8.28 -5.85
N VAL A 19 -2.07 -8.27 -4.75
CA VAL A 19 -1.58 -7.75 -3.46
C VAL A 19 -0.48 -8.65 -2.90
N LEU A 20 -0.67 -9.98 -2.92
CA LEU A 20 0.33 -10.93 -2.44
C LEU A 20 1.60 -10.85 -3.29
N ASP A 21 1.47 -10.91 -4.63
CA ASP A 21 2.58 -10.78 -5.58
C ASP A 21 3.36 -9.47 -5.38
N ALA A 22 2.66 -8.35 -5.14
CA ALA A 22 3.31 -7.06 -4.89
C ALA A 22 4.13 -7.05 -3.60
N VAL A 23 3.68 -7.74 -2.56
CA VAL A 23 4.43 -7.85 -1.29
C VAL A 23 5.64 -8.78 -1.44
N GLU A 24 5.48 -9.90 -2.14
CA GLU A 24 6.58 -10.83 -2.41
C GLU A 24 7.66 -10.23 -3.31
N ALA A 25 7.27 -9.38 -4.26
CA ALA A 25 8.21 -8.62 -5.09
C ALA A 25 9.12 -7.67 -4.30
N LEU A 26 8.72 -7.30 -3.07
CA LEU A 26 9.52 -6.51 -2.11
C LEU A 26 10.41 -7.40 -1.22
N GLY A 27 10.53 -8.70 -1.52
CA GLY A 27 11.31 -9.67 -0.76
C GLY A 27 10.62 -10.17 0.53
N LEU A 28 9.36 -9.82 0.74
CA LEU A 28 8.59 -10.21 1.93
C LEU A 28 7.76 -11.47 1.63
N ARG A 29 8.22 -12.65 2.07
CA ARG A 29 7.46 -13.90 1.91
C ARG A 29 6.12 -13.86 2.63
N THR A 30 5.04 -14.14 1.91
CA THR A 30 3.67 -14.10 2.46
C THR A 30 3.21 -15.50 2.88
N ASP A 31 2.33 -15.59 3.88
CA ASP A 31 1.72 -16.85 4.31
C ASP A 31 0.29 -17.06 3.74
N GLY A 32 -0.10 -16.22 2.79
CA GLY A 32 -1.42 -16.20 2.15
C GLY A 32 -2.54 -15.58 2.99
N ARG A 33 -2.32 -15.21 4.26
CA ARG A 33 -3.35 -14.49 5.03
C ARG A 33 -3.48 -13.05 4.53
N LEU A 34 -4.70 -12.66 4.22
CA LEU A 34 -5.00 -11.34 3.67
C LEU A 34 -6.30 -10.79 4.28
N LEU A 35 -6.24 -9.58 4.82
CA LEU A 35 -7.40 -8.88 5.40
C LEU A 35 -7.52 -7.47 4.81
N ALA A 36 -8.63 -7.19 4.11
CA ALA A 36 -8.93 -5.83 3.66
C ALA A 36 -9.30 -4.95 4.86
N LEU A 37 -8.65 -3.80 4.99
CA LEU A 37 -8.92 -2.83 6.06
C LEU A 37 -9.86 -1.73 5.57
N ASN A 38 -10.65 -1.18 6.50
CA ASN A 38 -11.59 -0.10 6.20
C ASN A 38 -10.84 1.20 5.91
N SER A 39 -10.69 1.51 4.62
CA SER A 39 -10.10 2.76 4.13
C SER A 39 -10.86 3.22 2.88
N PHE A 40 -11.24 4.50 2.84
CA PHE A 40 -12.06 5.07 1.78
C PHE A 40 -11.23 5.61 0.60
N GLU A 41 -10.08 6.24 0.89
CA GLU A 41 -9.23 6.88 -0.13
C GLU A 41 -8.27 5.88 -0.77
N ASN A 42 -7.47 5.21 0.07
CA ASN A 42 -6.46 4.24 -0.34
C ASN A 42 -6.99 2.82 -0.17
N ARG A 43 -6.50 1.88 -0.97
CA ARG A 43 -6.77 0.47 -0.71
C ARG A 43 -5.74 -0.05 0.28
N VAL A 44 -6.20 -0.48 1.44
CA VAL A 44 -5.32 -0.93 2.54
C VAL A 44 -5.61 -2.38 2.87
N TRP A 45 -4.55 -3.16 2.98
CA TRP A 45 -4.59 -4.57 3.33
C TRP A 45 -3.63 -4.86 4.48
N GLN A 46 -3.99 -5.79 5.35
CA GLN A 46 -3.05 -6.47 6.23
C GLN A 46 -2.66 -7.80 5.59
N VAL A 47 -1.37 -8.04 5.43
CA VAL A 47 -0.80 -9.21 4.76
C VAL A 47 0.04 -10.00 5.76
N GLY A 48 -0.28 -11.27 5.94
CA GLY A 48 0.49 -12.19 6.76
C GLY A 48 1.82 -12.55 6.12
N ARG A 49 2.84 -12.76 6.94
CA ARG A 49 4.21 -13.08 6.52
C ARG A 49 4.63 -14.42 7.10
N GLU A 50 5.38 -15.20 6.32
CA GLU A 50 5.97 -16.45 6.84
C GLU A 50 6.93 -16.16 8.00
N ASP A 51 7.73 -15.10 7.84
CA ASP A 51 8.77 -14.71 8.79
C ASP A 51 8.37 -13.39 9.50
N GLY A 52 7.58 -13.52 10.55
CA GLY A 52 7.34 -12.45 11.51
C GLY A 52 5.92 -11.87 11.50
N GLU A 53 5.81 -10.63 11.96
CA GLU A 53 4.53 -9.95 12.10
C GLU A 53 3.93 -9.57 10.74
N PRO A 54 2.59 -9.55 10.62
CA PRO A 54 1.92 -9.10 9.41
C PRO A 54 2.24 -7.62 9.11
N VAL A 55 2.23 -7.26 7.83
CA VAL A 55 2.46 -5.89 7.37
C VAL A 55 1.17 -5.24 6.89
N VAL A 56 1.08 -3.92 7.05
CA VAL A 56 0.00 -3.11 6.48
C VAL A 56 0.49 -2.52 5.16
N VAL A 57 -0.21 -2.84 4.08
CA VAL A 57 0.12 -2.39 2.73
C VAL A 57 -0.92 -1.37 2.28
N LYS A 58 -0.45 -0.19 1.88
CA LYS A 58 -1.27 0.95 1.42
C LYS A 58 -1.01 1.17 -0.06
N PHE A 59 -2.01 0.90 -0.90
CA PHE A 59 -1.99 1.25 -2.31
C PHE A 59 -2.64 2.62 -2.49
N TYR A 60 -1.84 3.60 -2.91
CA TYR A 60 -2.31 4.96 -3.15
C TYR A 60 -3.30 5.01 -4.32
N ARG A 61 -4.29 5.90 -4.21
CA ARG A 61 -5.26 6.09 -5.30
C ARG A 61 -4.56 6.60 -6.56
N PRO A 62 -4.70 5.90 -7.70
CA PRO A 62 -4.04 6.31 -8.93
C PRO A 62 -4.35 7.76 -9.30
N ALA A 63 -3.32 8.50 -9.72
CA ALA A 63 -3.38 9.90 -10.12
C ALA A 63 -3.96 10.88 -9.07
N ARG A 64 -4.00 10.50 -7.79
CA ARG A 64 -4.45 11.39 -6.70
C ARG A 64 -3.32 12.28 -6.18
N TRP A 65 -2.13 11.71 -6.07
CA TRP A 65 -0.92 12.34 -5.57
C TRP A 65 0.20 12.13 -6.59
N SER A 66 1.12 13.09 -6.68
CA SER A 66 2.36 12.90 -7.41
C SER A 66 3.33 12.07 -6.57
N ASP A 67 4.33 11.49 -7.21
CA ASP A 67 5.35 10.70 -6.51
C ASP A 67 6.09 11.57 -5.49
N GLU A 68 6.38 12.83 -5.81
CA GLU A 68 7.05 13.76 -4.90
C GLU A 68 6.23 14.04 -3.63
N ALA A 69 4.90 14.11 -3.75
CA ALA A 69 4.02 14.29 -2.59
C ALA A 69 3.95 13.02 -1.72
N ILE A 70 4.03 11.84 -2.33
CA ILE A 70 4.09 10.57 -1.60
C ILE A 70 5.44 10.44 -0.88
N GLU A 71 6.54 10.78 -1.55
CA GLU A 71 7.88 10.80 -0.97
C GLU A 71 7.99 11.81 0.18
N GLU A 72 7.36 12.98 0.07
CA GLU A 72 7.28 13.96 1.15
C GLU A 72 6.52 13.40 2.37
N GLU A 73 5.38 12.72 2.18
CA GLU A 73 4.65 12.01 3.25
C GLU A 73 5.56 10.97 3.95
N HIS A 74 6.33 10.21 3.18
CA HIS A 74 7.25 9.19 3.70
C HIS A 74 8.39 9.82 4.51
N ALA A 75 9.03 10.86 3.97
CA ALA A 75 10.10 11.58 4.65
C ALA A 75 9.61 12.23 5.95
N PHE A 76 8.44 12.88 5.91
CA PHE A 76 7.86 13.56 7.06
C PHE A 76 7.46 12.57 8.16
N SER A 77 6.77 11.47 7.82
CA SER A 77 6.41 10.44 8.81
C SER A 77 7.64 9.78 9.43
N LYS A 78 8.71 9.60 8.66
CA LYS A 78 10.00 9.14 9.18
C LYS A 78 10.64 10.15 10.13
N GLU A 79 10.67 11.44 9.79
CA GLU A 79 11.18 12.50 10.69
C GLU A 79 10.43 12.48 12.03
N LEU A 80 9.09 12.41 11.99
CA LEU A 80 8.28 12.34 13.20
C LEU A 80 8.62 11.10 14.05
N ALA A 81 8.76 9.92 13.42
CA ALA A 81 9.17 8.71 14.13
C ALA A 81 10.56 8.84 14.77
N ASP A 82 11.51 9.43 14.04
CA ASP A 82 12.89 9.64 14.51
C ASP A 82 12.97 10.63 15.68
N THR A 83 12.01 11.56 15.80
CA THR A 83 11.87 12.45 16.98
C THR A 83 11.19 11.77 18.18
N GLY A 84 10.81 10.50 18.07
CA GLY A 84 10.15 9.72 19.14
C GLY A 84 8.65 9.94 19.23
N LEU A 85 8.01 10.59 18.25
CA LEU A 85 6.56 10.70 18.19
C LEU A 85 5.94 9.35 17.85
N SER A 86 4.78 9.06 18.46
CA SER A 86 4.02 7.83 18.24
C SER A 86 3.32 7.83 16.88
N VAL A 87 4.07 7.53 15.83
CA VAL A 87 3.58 7.37 14.45
C VAL A 87 4.14 6.08 13.82
N VAL A 88 3.57 5.64 12.71
CA VAL A 88 4.06 4.50 11.94
C VAL A 88 4.63 5.01 10.62
N ALA A 89 5.97 5.12 10.54
CA ALA A 89 6.66 5.41 9.29
C ALA A 89 6.64 4.20 8.36
N PRO A 90 6.69 4.39 7.02
CA PRO A 90 6.77 3.29 6.07
C PRO A 90 8.06 2.48 6.27
N LEU A 91 7.98 1.17 5.99
CA LEU A 91 9.15 0.30 5.97
C LEU A 91 10.06 0.69 4.80
N SER A 92 11.35 0.82 5.04
CA SER A 92 12.35 0.91 3.97
C SER A 92 12.53 -0.46 3.34
N ILE A 93 12.34 -0.54 2.02
CA ILE A 93 12.56 -1.73 1.21
C ILE A 93 13.83 -1.51 0.37
N GLU A 94 14.62 -2.55 0.17
CA GLU A 94 15.85 -2.54 -0.65
C GLU A 94 15.58 -2.63 -2.16
#